data_AF-A0A382B701-F1
#
_entry.id   AF-A0A382B701-F1
#
_cell.length_a   1.000
_cell.length_b   1.000
_cell.length_c   1.000
_cell.angle_alpha   90.00
_cell.angle_beta   90.00
_cell.angle_gamma   90.00
#
_symmetry.space_group_name_H-M   'P 1'
#
loop_
_entity.id
_entity.type
_entity.pdbx_description
1 polymer ?
#
loop_
_entity_poly.entity_id
_entity_poly.type
_entity_poly.pdbx_seq_one_letter_code
_entity_poly.pdbx_strand_id
1 'polypeptide(L)'
;MIVRLALAGLVFIGCVSEASVEELDSSDPEAIRPFTISVSDEILADLQDRLARTRLPDQIPATDWDYGTNLAYLNELLEYWQDGFDWRAQERQLN
;
A
#
# COMPACT_ATOMS: atom_id res chain seq x y z
N MET A 1 -53.84 27.09 37.43
CA MET A 1 -53.28 28.40 37.86
C MET A 1 -51.76 28.20 37.93
N ILE A 2 -51.00 28.20 36.83
CA ILE A 2 -50.35 29.36 36.14
C ILE A 2 -49.91 30.41 37.20
N VAL A 3 -48.65 30.83 37.40
CA VAL A 3 -47.62 31.31 36.45
C VAL A 3 -46.20 31.25 37.06
N ARG A 4 -45.24 30.99 36.15
CA ARG A 4 -43.77 31.22 36.07
C ARG A 4 -43.17 32.40 36.87
N LEU A 5 -41.87 32.36 37.24
CA LEU A 5 -40.78 33.13 36.60
C LEU A 5 -39.36 32.78 37.15
N ALA A 6 -38.37 32.94 36.27
CA ALA A 6 -37.03 32.34 36.21
C ALA A 6 -35.93 32.92 37.13
N LEU A 7 -34.85 32.15 37.38
CA LEU A 7 -33.51 32.43 36.82
C LEU A 7 -32.48 31.29 37.02
N ALA A 8 -31.73 31.04 35.94
CA ALA A 8 -30.30 30.71 35.87
C ALA A 8 -29.75 29.36 36.38
N GLY A 9 -29.46 28.48 35.41
CA GLY A 9 -28.12 27.93 35.23
C GLY A 9 -27.83 26.56 35.87
N LEU A 10 -27.89 25.49 35.07
CA LEU A 10 -26.79 24.54 34.97
C LEU A 10 -26.89 23.70 33.69
N VAL A 11 -25.86 23.90 32.87
CA VAL A 11 -25.32 23.13 31.76
C VAL A 11 -25.94 21.73 31.54
N PHE A 12 -26.48 21.55 30.33
CA PHE A 12 -26.65 20.27 29.64
C PHE A 12 -25.31 19.53 29.64
N ILE A 13 -25.05 18.66 30.62
CA ILE A 13 -24.00 17.65 30.50
C ILE A 13 -24.61 16.56 29.64
N GLY A 14 -24.40 16.72 28.33
CA GLY A 14 -24.62 15.67 27.36
C GLY A 14 -23.86 14.43 27.81
N CYS A 15 -24.61 13.38 28.12
CA CYS A 15 -24.10 12.02 28.12
C CYS A 15 -23.65 11.73 26.68
N VAL A 16 -22.39 12.02 26.36
CA VAL A 16 -21.74 11.43 25.20
C VAL A 16 -21.52 9.98 25.59
N SER A 17 -22.53 9.16 25.27
CA SER A 17 -22.40 7.72 25.22
C SER A 17 -21.16 7.41 24.41
N GLU A 18 -20.16 6.82 25.07
CA GLU A 18 -19.04 6.16 24.44
C GLU A 18 -19.54 5.43 23.19
N ALA A 19 -19.11 5.90 22.03
CA ALA A 19 -19.17 5.11 20.82
C ALA A 19 -18.37 3.86 21.13
N SER A 20 -19.10 2.79 21.45
CA SER A 20 -18.55 1.45 21.50
C SER A 20 -17.91 1.26 20.14
N VAL A 21 -16.59 1.12 20.12
CA VAL A 21 -15.89 0.61 18.94
C VAL A 21 -16.47 -0.79 18.78
N GLU A 22 -17.46 -0.93 17.89
CA GLU A 22 -18.05 -2.21 17.56
C GLU A 22 -16.90 -3.13 17.18
N GLU A 23 -16.75 -4.20 17.95
CA GLU A 23 -15.82 -5.28 17.68
C GLU A 23 -16.18 -5.79 16.28
N LEU A 24 -15.36 -5.39 15.30
CA LEU A 24 -15.59 -5.67 13.88
C LEU A 24 -15.92 -7.15 13.76
N ASP A 25 -17.16 -7.45 13.38
CA ASP A 25 -17.59 -8.82 13.18
C ASP A 25 -16.69 -9.43 12.11
N SER A 26 -15.73 -10.23 12.58
CA SER A 26 -14.74 -10.85 11.71
C SER A 26 -15.36 -11.86 10.75
N SER A 27 -16.67 -12.13 10.86
CA SER A 27 -17.45 -12.96 9.94
C SER A 27 -18.27 -12.18 8.91
N ASP A 28 -18.41 -10.85 9.04
CA ASP A 28 -19.09 -10.02 8.04
C ASP A 28 -18.23 -9.93 6.77
N PRO A 29 -18.71 -10.44 5.61
CA PRO A 29 -17.95 -10.37 4.36
C PRO A 29 -17.77 -8.95 3.82
N GLU A 30 -18.58 -7.97 4.26
CA GLU A 30 -18.49 -6.57 3.84
C GLU A 30 -17.66 -5.69 4.79
N ALA A 31 -17.20 -6.24 5.92
CA ALA A 31 -16.40 -5.50 6.90
C ALA A 31 -15.03 -5.07 6.33
N ILE A 32 -14.67 -3.80 6.55
CA ILE A 32 -13.35 -3.25 6.22
C ILE A 32 -12.30 -3.83 7.18
N ARG A 33 -11.27 -4.46 6.64
CA ARG A 33 -10.22 -5.13 7.41
C ARG A 33 -8.85 -4.49 7.17
N PRO A 34 -8.04 -4.30 8.23
CA PRO A 34 -6.64 -3.91 8.07
C PRO A 34 -5.93 -4.91 7.16
N PHE A 35 -5.05 -4.39 6.31
CA PHE A 35 -4.25 -5.19 5.39
C PHE A 35 -2.78 -4.85 5.60
N THR A 36 -1.95 -5.89 5.65
CA THR A 36 -0.49 -5.75 5.74
C THR A 36 0.11 -6.52 4.57
N ILE A 37 0.93 -5.84 3.79
CA ILE A 37 1.72 -6.44 2.73
C ILE A 37 2.78 -7.33 3.37
N SER A 38 2.80 -8.59 2.98
CA SER A 38 3.81 -9.56 3.39
C SER A 38 4.20 -10.43 2.19
N VAL A 39 5.35 -10.10 1.60
CA VAL A 39 5.93 -10.83 0.47
C VAL A 39 6.92 -11.85 1.01
N SER A 40 6.73 -13.13 0.68
CA SER A 40 7.60 -14.20 1.15
C SER A 40 9.00 -14.12 0.53
N ASP A 41 10.01 -14.59 1.28
CA ASP A 41 11.38 -14.69 0.76
C ASP A 41 11.47 -15.58 -0.49
N GLU A 42 10.62 -16.60 -0.60
CA GLU A 42 10.55 -17.49 -1.76
C GLU A 42 10.16 -16.73 -3.05
N ILE A 43 9.20 -15.80 -2.96
CA ILE A 43 8.82 -14.96 -4.10
C ILE A 43 9.96 -14.02 -4.50
N LEU A 44 10.68 -13.45 -3.52
CA LEU A 44 11.81 -12.58 -3.80
C LEU A 44 12.99 -13.35 -4.41
N ALA A 45 13.23 -14.59 -3.96
CA ALA A 45 14.24 -15.46 -4.55
C ALA A 45 13.89 -15.85 -6.00
N ASP A 46 12.63 -16.24 -6.27
CA ASP A 46 12.17 -16.52 -7.63
C ASP A 46 12.27 -15.28 -8.54
N LEU A 47 11.99 -14.08 -8.02
CA LEU A 47 12.21 -12.84 -8.76
C LEU A 47 13.68 -12.66 -9.15
N GLN A 48 14.61 -12.81 -8.21
CA GLN A 48 16.05 -12.70 -8.50
C GLN A 48 16.50 -13.72 -9.55
N ASP A 49 16.06 -14.97 -9.43
CA ASP A 49 16.38 -16.03 -10.38
C ASP A 49 15.85 -15.75 -11.78
N ARG A 50 14.70 -15.07 -11.91
CA ARG A 50 14.14 -14.68 -13.21
C ARG A 50 14.90 -13.52 -13.81
N LEU A 51 15.22 -12.50 -13.02
CA LEU A 51 16.01 -11.35 -13.46
C LEU A 51 17.39 -11.81 -13.98
N ALA A 52 18.09 -12.66 -13.22
CA ALA A 52 19.40 -13.19 -13.59
C ALA A 52 19.41 -14.07 -14.85
N ARG A 53 18.26 -14.65 -15.23
CA ARG A 53 18.11 -15.50 -16.43
C ARG A 53 17.46 -14.79 -17.60
N THR A 54 17.29 -13.48 -17.52
CA THR A 54 16.66 -12.68 -18.58
C THR A 54 17.45 -12.82 -19.88
N ARG A 55 16.73 -13.12 -20.98
CA ARG A 55 17.29 -13.16 -22.33
C ARG A 55 16.76 -11.96 -23.10
N LEU A 56 17.64 -11.06 -23.48
CA LEU A 56 17.28 -9.85 -24.20
C LEU A 56 17.40 -10.04 -25.72
N PRO A 57 16.49 -9.45 -26.51
CA PRO A 57 16.63 -9.41 -27.96
C PRO A 57 17.71 -8.40 -28.37
N ASP A 58 18.22 -8.54 -29.59
CA ASP A 58 19.07 -7.52 -30.21
C ASP A 58 18.25 -6.27 -30.58
N GLN A 59 18.89 -5.10 -30.58
CA GLN A 59 18.29 -3.84 -31.01
C GLN A 59 18.76 -3.46 -32.43
N ILE A 60 17.84 -2.90 -33.23
CA ILE A 60 18.19 -2.35 -34.54
C ILE A 60 19.10 -1.12 -34.33
N PRO A 61 20.23 -1.01 -35.04
CA PRO A 61 21.14 0.12 -34.88
C PRO A 61 20.44 1.46 -35.14
N ALA A 62 20.71 2.46 -34.30
CA ALA A 62 20.21 3.84 -34.42
C ALA A 62 18.68 3.99 -34.40
N THR A 63 17.96 3.12 -33.66
CA THR A 63 16.49 3.20 -33.51
C THR A 63 16.01 3.49 -32.09
N ASP A 64 16.89 4.04 -31.25
CA ASP A 64 16.75 4.33 -29.81
C ASP A 64 15.42 3.89 -29.16
N TRP A 65 14.38 4.73 -29.22
CA TRP A 65 13.06 4.47 -28.65
C TRP A 65 11.95 4.31 -29.71
N ASP A 66 12.32 4.33 -30.98
CA ASP A 66 11.38 4.41 -32.11
C ASP A 66 10.48 3.17 -32.22
N TYR A 67 10.92 2.05 -31.65
CA TYR A 67 10.22 0.76 -31.68
C TYR A 67 9.91 0.21 -30.29
N GLY A 68 9.84 1.08 -29.29
CA GLY A 68 9.57 0.72 -27.91
C GLY A 68 10.79 0.91 -27.01
N THR A 69 10.85 0.14 -25.92
CA THR A 69 11.89 0.33 -24.90
C THR A 69 13.28 0.15 -25.49
N ASN A 70 14.12 1.15 -25.27
CA ASN A 70 15.53 1.10 -25.63
C ASN A 70 16.27 0.00 -24.84
N LEU A 71 17.13 -0.77 -25.50
CA LEU A 71 17.83 -1.91 -24.90
C LEU A 71 18.79 -1.47 -23.80
N ALA A 72 19.49 -0.34 -23.96
CA ALA A 72 20.42 0.14 -22.94
C ALA A 72 19.67 0.50 -21.65
N TYR A 73 18.57 1.24 -21.77
CA TYR A 73 17.71 1.56 -20.62
C TYR A 73 17.14 0.30 -19.95
N LEU A 74 16.69 -0.69 -20.72
CA LEU A 74 16.18 -1.93 -20.15
C LEU A 74 17.26 -2.69 -19.37
N ASN A 75 18.51 -2.71 -19.84
CA ASN A 75 19.62 -3.31 -19.11
C ASN A 75 19.87 -2.58 -17.78
N GLU A 76 19.92 -1.25 -17.78
CA GLU A 76 20.08 -0.45 -16.56
C GLU A 76 18.94 -0.71 -15.56
N LEU A 77 17.71 -0.82 -16.06
CA LEU A 77 16.56 -1.14 -15.22
C LEU A 77 16.67 -2.54 -14.61
N LEU A 78 17.06 -3.55 -15.39
CA LEU A 78 17.23 -4.91 -14.89
C LEU A 78 18.33 -4.98 -13.82
N GLU A 79 19.46 -4.30 -14.03
CA GLU A 79 20.54 -4.19 -13.05
C GLU A 79 20.05 -3.55 -11.75
N TYR A 80 19.33 -2.44 -11.85
CA TYR A 80 18.76 -1.77 -10.67
C TYR A 80 17.81 -2.70 -9.90
N TRP A 81 16.93 -3.42 -10.59
CA TRP A 81 16.00 -4.34 -9.93
C TRP A 81 16.69 -5.54 -9.29
N GLN A 82 17.77 -6.01 -9.89
CA GLN A 82 18.50 -7.17 -9.40
C GLN A 82 19.37 -6.82 -8.18
N ASP A 83 20.10 -5.71 -8.24
CA ASP A 83 21.17 -5.41 -7.29
C ASP A 83 20.96 -4.11 -6.49
N GLY A 84 20.11 -3.20 -6.98
CA GLY A 84 19.89 -1.88 -6.38
C GLY A 84 18.59 -1.73 -5.60
N PHE A 85 17.58 -2.56 -5.86
CA PHE A 85 16.24 -2.39 -5.31
C PHE A 85 16.06 -3.15 -3.98
N ASP A 86 15.91 -2.40 -2.88
CA ASP A 86 15.65 -2.97 -1.56
C ASP A 86 14.15 -3.22 -1.35
N TRP A 87 13.71 -4.44 -1.65
CA TRP A 87 12.33 -4.90 -1.44
C TRP A 87 11.85 -4.76 0.01
N ARG A 88 12.72 -5.02 0.98
CA ARG A 88 12.36 -4.97 2.41
C ARG A 88 12.26 -3.54 2.92
N ALA A 89 12.95 -2.59 2.31
CA ALA A 89 12.70 -1.17 2.56
C ALA A 89 11.34 -0.72 2.01
N GLN A 90 10.99 -1.13 0.79
CA GLN A 90 9.72 -0.73 0.18
C GLN A 90 8.52 -1.35 0.89
N GLU A 91 8.58 -2.63 1.25
CA GLU A 91 7.52 -3.29 2.02
C GLU A 91 7.25 -2.58 3.36
N ARG A 92 8.29 -2.11 4.04
CA ARG A 92 8.14 -1.34 5.29
C ARG A 92 7.58 0.05 5.08
N GLN A 93 7.80 0.67 3.92
CA GLN A 93 7.28 2.00 3.61
C GLN A 93 5.80 1.95 3.23
N LEU A 94 5.35 0.86 2.63
CA LEU A 94 3.98 0.68 2.16
C LEU A 94 3.00 0.23 3.27
N ASN A 95 3.52 -0.40 4.32
CA ASN A 95 2.77 -0.79 5.52
C ASN A 95 2.75 0.34 6.55
#